data_AF-A0A444UGB2-F1
#
_entry.id   AF-A0A444UGB2-F1
#
_cell.length_a   1.000
_cell.length_b   1.000
_cell.length_c   1.000
_cell.angle_alpha   90.00
_cell.angle_beta   90.00
_cell.angle_gamma   90.00
#
_symmetry.space_group_name_H-M   'P 1'
#
loop_
_entity.id
_entity.type
_entity.pdbx_description
1 polymer ?
#
loop_
_entity_poly.entity_id
_entity_poly.type
_entity_poly.pdbx_seq_one_letter_code
_entity_poly.pdbx_strand_id
1 'polypeptide(L)'
;MQVVIFGNAAAYLCPPPPPPPPIPTLGRVLPVTAYDKNGVRVLLHFSSECPPGRPDVLVIVVSMLNTAPLPVQNVVLQAAVPKSMKVKLQPPSETELAPFNPILPPATITQVMLLANPMKEKVRLRYKLTFTLGDQSCTDAGEVDQFPPAEKWGYL
;
A
#
# COMPACT_ATOMS: atom_id res chain seq x y z
N MET A 1 -56.96 -23.95 47.66
CA MET A 1 -56.58 -22.55 47.95
C MET A 1 -55.18 -22.62 48.55
N GLN A 2 -54.06 -22.39 47.87
CA GLN A 2 -53.74 -21.75 46.60
C GLN A 2 -52.40 -22.38 46.15
N VAL A 3 -52.36 -22.94 44.93
CA VAL A 3 -51.14 -23.49 44.32
C VAL A 3 -50.40 -22.31 43.68
N VAL A 4 -49.20 -22.00 44.17
CA VAL A 4 -48.33 -20.99 43.53
C VAL A 4 -47.50 -21.70 42.47
N ILE A 5 -47.88 -21.49 41.21
CA ILE A 5 -47.18 -21.98 40.02
C ILE A 5 -45.97 -21.07 39.79
N PHE A 6 -44.76 -21.62 39.80
CA PHE A 6 -43.55 -20.90 39.41
C PHE A 6 -43.60 -20.59 37.91
N GLY A 7 -43.36 -19.30 37.59
CA GLY A 7 -43.44 -18.72 36.26
C GLY A 7 -42.46 -19.32 35.26
N ASN A 8 -42.98 -19.46 34.03
CA ASN A 8 -42.35 -19.95 32.83
C ASN A 8 -41.23 -18.99 32.39
N ALA A 9 -39.96 -19.39 32.53
CA ALA A 9 -38.82 -18.64 32.00
C ALA A 9 -38.74 -18.84 30.49
N ALA A 10 -39.36 -17.94 29.72
CA ALA A 10 -39.12 -17.83 28.29
C ALA A 10 -37.66 -17.41 28.08
N ALA A 11 -36.81 -18.35 27.64
CA ALA A 11 -35.48 -18.04 27.17
C ALA A 11 -35.59 -17.18 25.91
N TYR A 12 -35.27 -15.89 26.03
CA TYR A 12 -35.10 -15.00 24.88
C TYR A 12 -33.85 -15.45 24.12
N LEU A 13 -34.02 -16.34 23.14
CA LEU A 13 -32.95 -16.69 22.20
C LEU A 13 -32.71 -15.46 21.32
N CYS A 14 -31.57 -14.79 21.51
CA CYS A 14 -31.15 -13.73 20.60
C CYS A 14 -31.06 -14.30 19.17
N PRO A 15 -31.63 -13.62 18.16
CA PRO A 15 -31.46 -14.05 16.78
C PRO A 15 -29.96 -14.04 16.41
N PRO A 16 -29.47 -15.02 15.64
CA PRO A 16 -28.09 -15.03 15.20
C PRO A 16 -27.77 -13.74 14.41
N PRO A 17 -26.56 -13.16 14.56
CA PRO A 17 -26.18 -11.98 13.82
C PRO A 17 -26.29 -12.26 12.30
N PRO A 18 -26.72 -11.28 11.49
CA PRO A 18 -26.76 -11.45 10.05
C PRO A 18 -25.36 -11.79 9.53
N PRO A 19 -25.26 -12.63 8.48
CA PRO A 19 -23.97 -12.91 7.85
C PRO A 19 -23.33 -11.59 7.39
N PRO A 20 -22.00 -11.45 7.51
CA PRO A 20 -21.32 -10.27 7.01
C PRO A 20 -21.64 -10.09 5.52
N PRO A 21 -21.85 -8.85 5.04
CA PRO A 21 -22.07 -8.61 3.63
C PRO A 21 -20.92 -9.21 2.81
N PRO A 22 -21.19 -9.74 1.60
CA PRO A 22 -20.13 -10.25 0.73
C PRO A 22 -19.11 -9.13 0.54
N ILE A 23 -17.88 -9.38 1.00
CA ILE A 23 -16.76 -8.48 0.78
C ILE A 23 -16.65 -8.35 -0.75
N PRO A 24 -16.76 -7.15 -1.33
CA PRO A 24 -16.59 -7.01 -2.77
C PRO A 24 -15.20 -7.55 -3.10
N THR A 25 -15.15 -8.61 -3.90
CA THR A 25 -13.93 -9.09 -4.53
C THR A 25 -13.54 -8.08 -5.61
N LEU A 26 -13.11 -6.89 -5.17
CA LEU A 26 -12.40 -5.92 -6.00
C LEU A 26 -11.23 -6.66 -6.64
N GLY A 27 -11.06 -6.51 -7.95
CA GLY A 27 -10.03 -7.18 -8.73
C GLY A 27 -8.64 -6.73 -8.32
N ARG A 28 -8.15 -7.22 -7.17
CA ARG A 28 -6.97 -6.71 -6.47
C ARG A 28 -5.78 -6.67 -7.42
N VAL A 29 -5.45 -5.47 -7.91
CA VAL A 29 -4.27 -5.25 -8.74
C VAL A 29 -3.06 -5.73 -7.95
N LEU A 30 -2.29 -6.65 -8.55
CA LEU A 30 -1.12 -7.19 -7.88
C LEU A 30 -0.10 -6.07 -7.64
N PRO A 31 0.58 -6.07 -6.48
CA PRO A 31 1.65 -5.12 -6.23
C PRO A 31 2.75 -5.26 -7.30
N VAL A 32 3.26 -4.14 -7.76
CA VAL A 32 4.33 -4.11 -8.76
C VAL A 32 5.67 -3.87 -8.07
N THR A 33 6.65 -4.71 -8.36
CA THR A 33 8.02 -4.54 -7.86
C THR A 33 8.73 -3.46 -8.65
N ALA A 34 9.00 -2.33 -8.01
CA ALA A 34 9.80 -1.25 -8.58
C ALA A 34 11.30 -1.52 -8.43
N TYR A 35 11.71 -2.12 -7.32
CA TYR A 35 13.10 -2.38 -6.99
C TYR A 35 13.21 -3.65 -6.14
N ASP A 36 14.20 -4.51 -6.43
CA ASP A 36 14.54 -5.68 -5.62
C ASP A 36 16.03 -6.01 -5.79
N LYS A 37 16.86 -5.50 -4.88
CA LYS A 37 18.31 -5.79 -4.84
C LYS A 37 18.84 -5.70 -3.42
N ASN A 38 19.89 -6.46 -3.11
CA ASN A 38 20.59 -6.43 -1.82
C ASN A 38 19.70 -6.70 -0.59
N GLY A 39 18.59 -7.43 -0.78
CA GLY A 39 17.59 -7.67 0.28
C GLY A 39 16.67 -6.47 0.54
N VAL A 40 16.80 -5.37 -0.20
CA VAL A 40 15.88 -4.23 -0.14
C VAL A 40 14.90 -4.32 -1.29
N ARG A 41 13.60 -4.28 -0.97
CA ARG A 41 12.53 -4.37 -1.97
C ARG A 41 11.60 -3.19 -1.88
N VAL A 42 11.20 -2.64 -3.02
CA VAL A 42 10.17 -1.60 -3.13
C VAL A 42 9.01 -2.12 -3.96
N LEU A 43 7.82 -2.12 -3.37
CA LEU A 43 6.57 -2.52 -4.00
C LEU A 43 5.63 -1.33 -4.12
N LEU A 44 4.92 -1.26 -5.24
CA LEU A 44 3.86 -0.29 -5.51
C LEU A 44 2.51 -0.99 -5.39
N HIS A 45 1.72 -0.59 -4.40
CA HIS A 45 0.36 -1.07 -4.20
C HIS A 45 -0.60 -0.03 -4.75
N PHE A 46 -1.46 -0.42 -5.69
CA PHE A 46 -2.43 0.48 -6.31
C PHE A 46 -3.73 0.47 -5.51
N SER A 47 -4.19 1.65 -5.09
CA SER A 47 -5.47 1.80 -4.40
C SER A 47 -6.60 1.93 -5.40
N SER A 48 -7.71 1.26 -5.11
CA SER A 48 -8.97 1.46 -5.83
C SER A 48 -9.62 2.80 -5.50
N GLU A 49 -9.28 3.44 -4.37
CA GLU A 49 -9.83 4.73 -4.00
C GLU A 49 -9.06 5.89 -4.66
N CYS A 50 -9.80 6.80 -5.31
CA CYS A 50 -9.31 8.09 -5.78
C CYS A 50 -9.71 9.20 -4.79
N PRO A 51 -8.92 10.29 -4.67
CA PRO A 51 -9.28 11.41 -3.81
C PRO A 51 -10.62 12.04 -4.26
N PRO A 52 -11.46 12.54 -3.33
CA PRO A 52 -12.75 13.14 -3.67
C PRO A 52 -12.62 14.25 -4.72
N GLY A 53 -13.41 14.17 -5.79
CA GLY A 53 -13.39 15.15 -6.88
C GLY A 53 -12.18 15.07 -7.82
N ARG A 54 -11.30 14.07 -7.67
CA ARG A 54 -10.07 13.90 -8.48
C ARG A 54 -9.97 12.48 -9.05
N PRO A 55 -10.88 12.08 -9.97
CA PRO A 55 -10.81 10.76 -10.61
C PRO A 55 -9.60 10.61 -11.53
N ASP A 56 -8.92 11.71 -11.86
CA ASP A 56 -7.66 11.74 -12.61
C ASP A 56 -6.43 11.37 -11.76
N VAL A 57 -6.61 11.05 -10.47
CA VAL A 57 -5.51 10.76 -9.54
C VAL A 57 -5.52 9.31 -9.09
N LEU A 58 -4.42 8.63 -9.34
CA LEU A 58 -4.11 7.31 -8.78
C LEU A 58 -3.39 7.46 -7.44
N VAL A 59 -3.91 6.79 -6.41
CA VAL A 59 -3.25 6.67 -5.11
C VAL A 59 -2.44 5.38 -5.08
N ILE A 60 -1.16 5.50 -4.75
CA ILE A 60 -0.21 4.40 -4.72
C ILE A 60 0.41 4.37 -3.33
N VAL A 61 0.36 3.22 -2.66
CA VAL A 61 1.09 3.00 -1.42
C VAL A 61 2.40 2.32 -1.79
N VAL A 62 3.51 3.04 -1.61
CA VAL A 62 4.84 2.48 -1.76
C VAL A 62 5.20 1.78 -0.45
N SER A 63 5.56 0.50 -0.51
CA SER A 63 6.10 -0.22 0.66
C SER A 63 7.53 -0.64 0.39
N MET A 64 8.44 -0.25 1.27
CA MET A 64 9.86 -0.65 1.22
C MET A 64 10.14 -1.62 2.36
N LEU A 65 10.77 -2.74 2.02
CA LEU A 65 11.02 -3.86 2.92
C LEU A 65 12.51 -4.14 2.99
N ASN A 66 12.99 -4.52 4.17
CA ASN A 66 14.36 -4.98 4.37
C ASN A 66 14.38 -6.46 4.79
N THR A 67 14.93 -7.30 3.93
CA THR A 67 15.26 -8.70 4.19
C THR A 67 16.78 -8.94 4.33
N ALA A 68 17.59 -7.87 4.30
CA ALA A 68 19.02 -7.93 4.52
C ALA A 68 19.36 -8.03 6.02
N PRO A 69 20.49 -8.66 6.39
CA PRO A 69 20.95 -8.73 7.78
C PRO A 69 21.54 -7.40 8.29
N LEU A 70 21.62 -6.37 7.44
CA LEU A 70 22.14 -5.05 7.76
C LEU A 70 21.00 -4.02 7.85
N PRO A 71 21.14 -2.96 8.66
CA PRO A 71 20.16 -1.90 8.72
C PRO A 71 20.19 -1.07 7.43
N VAL A 72 19.03 -0.54 7.05
CA VAL A 72 18.92 0.44 5.97
C VAL A 72 18.60 1.79 6.59
N GLN A 73 19.34 2.84 6.22
CA GLN A 73 19.16 4.19 6.76
C GLN A 73 19.08 5.22 5.65
N ASN A 74 18.66 6.44 5.99
CA ASN A 74 18.61 7.59 5.09
C ASN A 74 17.87 7.30 3.78
N VAL A 75 16.76 6.56 3.88
CA VAL A 75 15.98 6.16 2.71
C VAL A 75 15.30 7.38 2.10
N VAL A 76 15.61 7.63 0.83
CA VAL A 76 15.02 8.71 0.02
C VAL A 76 14.55 8.13 -1.30
N LEU A 77 13.24 8.15 -1.52
CA LEU A 77 12.64 7.86 -2.81
C LEU A 77 12.29 9.16 -3.53
N GLN A 78 12.71 9.25 -4.78
CA GLN A 78 12.33 10.29 -5.71
C GLN A 78 11.61 9.67 -6.90
N ALA A 79 10.64 10.39 -7.44
CA ALA A 79 9.81 9.95 -8.54
C ALA A 79 9.67 11.06 -9.59
N ALA A 80 9.66 10.67 -10.86
CA ALA A 80 9.46 11.55 -12.00
C ALA A 80 8.55 10.88 -13.03
N VAL A 81 7.72 11.69 -13.68
CA VAL A 81 6.71 11.24 -14.66
C VAL A 81 6.77 12.12 -15.91
N PRO A 82 6.12 11.74 -17.02
CA PRO A 82 6.03 12.57 -18.21
C PRO A 82 5.39 13.94 -17.90
N LYS A 83 5.69 14.95 -18.72
CA LYS A 83 5.24 16.34 -18.51
C LYS A 83 3.71 16.51 -18.51
N SER A 84 2.98 15.61 -19.16
CA SER A 84 1.51 15.57 -19.16
C SER A 84 0.91 15.14 -17.83
N MET A 85 1.72 14.62 -16.90
CA MET A 85 1.33 14.08 -15.61
C MET A 85 1.97 14.86 -14.47
N LYS A 86 1.46 14.68 -13.26
CA LYS A 86 2.07 15.20 -12.03
C LYS A 86 2.20 14.09 -11.00
N VAL A 87 3.34 14.00 -10.35
CA VAL A 87 3.57 13.09 -9.23
C VAL A 87 3.83 13.88 -7.96
N LYS A 88 3.27 13.42 -6.85
CA LYS A 88 3.52 13.96 -5.51
C LYS A 88 3.78 12.82 -4.55
N LEU A 89 4.94 12.85 -3.91
CA LEU A 89 5.26 11.97 -2.79
C LEU A 89 4.89 12.68 -1.49
N GLN A 90 4.12 12.00 -0.63
CA GLN A 90 3.92 12.42 0.75
C GLN A 90 5.15 12.04 1.58
N PRO A 91 5.33 12.63 2.78
CA PRO A 91 6.36 12.18 3.71
C PRO A 91 6.24 10.66 3.96
N PRO A 92 7.36 9.91 3.98
CA PRO A 92 7.34 8.51 4.34
C PRO A 92 7.02 8.34 5.82
N SER A 93 6.58 7.14 6.22
CA SER A 93 6.33 6.82 7.63
C SER A 93 7.61 6.91 8.46
N GLU A 94 8.71 6.43 7.88
CA GLU A 94 10.05 6.38 8.48
C GLU A 94 11.09 6.50 7.36
N THR A 95 12.35 6.72 7.74
CA THR A 95 13.49 6.81 6.80
C THR A 95 14.54 5.74 7.06
N GLU A 96 14.24 4.76 7.92
CA GLU A 96 15.14 3.68 8.31
C GLU A 96 14.37 2.35 8.33
N LEU A 97 15.06 1.25 8.06
CA LEU A 97 14.55 -0.11 8.21
C LEU A 97 15.52 -0.91 9.07
N ALA A 98 14.99 -1.53 10.12
CA ALA A 98 15.77 -2.44 10.95
C ALA A 98 16.31 -3.63 10.13
N PRO A 99 17.41 -4.26 10.57
CA PRO A 99 17.87 -5.52 9.99
C PRO A 99 16.77 -6.58 10.02
N PHE A 100 16.79 -7.48 9.05
CA PHE A 100 15.89 -8.61 9.03
C PHE A 100 16.11 -9.52 10.24
N ASN A 101 15.02 -9.80 10.96
CA ASN A 101 15.00 -10.74 12.07
C ASN A 101 13.87 -11.75 11.84
N PRO A 102 14.16 -13.05 11.71
CA PRO A 102 13.14 -14.06 11.40
C PRO A 102 12.10 -14.26 12.52
N ILE A 103 12.35 -13.77 13.73
CA ILE A 103 11.43 -13.86 14.87
C ILE A 103 10.42 -12.71 14.84
N LEU A 104 10.79 -11.57 14.25
CA LEU A 104 9.97 -10.37 14.21
C LEU A 104 9.37 -10.15 12.81
N PRO A 105 8.23 -9.44 12.70
CA PRO A 105 7.76 -8.97 11.41
C PRO A 105 8.83 -8.12 10.71
N PRO A 106 8.97 -8.21 9.38
CA PRO A 106 9.91 -7.37 8.63
C PRO A 106 9.60 -5.88 8.83
N ALA A 107 10.64 -5.09 9.10
CA ALA A 107 10.53 -3.63 9.11
C ALA A 107 10.06 -3.14 7.73
N THR A 108 9.15 -2.16 7.73
CA THR A 108 8.53 -1.63 6.51
C THR A 108 8.40 -0.12 6.58
N ILE A 109 8.91 0.58 5.56
CA ILE A 109 8.60 1.99 5.31
C ILE A 109 7.41 2.04 4.38
N THR A 110 6.41 2.85 4.71
CA THR A 110 5.29 3.14 3.83
C THR A 110 5.33 4.58 3.39
N GLN A 111 5.04 4.84 2.12
CA GLN A 111 5.00 6.19 1.58
C GLN A 111 3.87 6.32 0.57
N VAL A 112 3.02 7.31 0.75
CA VAL A 112 1.92 7.57 -0.19
C VAL A 112 2.44 8.37 -1.38
N MET A 113 2.16 7.89 -2.59
CA MET A 113 2.43 8.55 -3.85
C MET A 113 1.12 8.83 -4.58
N LEU A 114 0.93 10.08 -4.99
CA LEU A 114 -0.21 10.54 -5.76
C LEU A 114 0.23 10.82 -7.18
N LEU A 115 -0.43 10.20 -8.16
CA LEU A 115 -0.15 10.38 -9.57
C LEU A 115 -1.38 10.96 -10.28
N ALA A 116 -1.29 12.19 -10.76
CA ALA A 116 -2.32 12.82 -11.57
C ALA A 116 -2.04 12.59 -13.06
N ASN A 117 -3.02 12.05 -13.79
CA ASN A 117 -2.98 11.78 -15.22
C ASN A 117 -4.26 12.29 -15.91
N PRO A 118 -4.41 13.62 -16.07
CA PRO A 118 -5.62 14.21 -16.65
C PRO A 118 -5.83 13.81 -18.12
N MET A 119 -4.74 13.52 -18.84
CA MET A 119 -4.79 13.13 -20.26
C MET A 119 -5.02 11.62 -20.47
N LYS A 120 -5.08 10.83 -19.39
CA LYS A 120 -5.24 9.36 -19.43
C LYS A 120 -4.21 8.65 -20.31
N GLU A 121 -2.99 9.18 -20.39
CA GLU A 121 -1.91 8.58 -21.19
C GLU A 121 -1.27 7.38 -20.48
N LYS A 122 -0.51 6.55 -21.22
CA LYS A 122 0.25 5.44 -20.62
C LYS A 122 1.27 5.99 -19.61
N VAL A 123 1.16 5.54 -18.37
CA VAL A 123 2.07 5.94 -17.29
C VAL A 123 3.44 5.29 -17.45
N ARG A 124 4.49 6.10 -17.27
CA ARG A 124 5.87 5.65 -17.11
C ARG A 124 6.50 6.41 -15.95
N LEU A 125 6.73 5.74 -14.84
CA LEU A 125 7.30 6.34 -13.65
C LEU A 125 8.80 6.04 -13.62
N ARG A 126 9.63 7.07 -13.57
CA ARG A 126 11.05 6.94 -13.26
C ARG A 126 11.26 7.18 -11.79
N TYR A 127 12.04 6.34 -11.14
CA TYR A 127 12.38 6.52 -9.74
C TYR A 127 13.90 6.63 -9.56
N LYS A 128 14.29 7.29 -8.47
CA LYS A 128 15.62 7.25 -7.91
C LYS A 128 15.49 6.91 -6.43
N LEU A 129 16.12 5.84 -6.01
CA LEU A 129 16.16 5.37 -4.64
C LEU A 129 17.58 5.58 -4.11
N THR A 130 17.70 6.20 -2.94
CA THR A 130 18.98 6.43 -2.25
C THR A 130 18.81 5.97 -0.82
N PHE A 131 19.79 5.20 -0.31
CA PHE A 131 19.81 4.70 1.06
C PHE A 131 21.23 4.29 1.45
N THR A 132 21.46 4.08 2.73
CA THR A 132 22.68 3.49 3.26
C THR A 132 22.38 2.09 3.77
N LEU A 133 23.09 1.07 3.31
CA LEU A 133 22.99 -0.31 3.81
C LEU A 133 24.24 -0.63 4.65
N GLY A 134 24.08 -0.69 5.97
CA GLY A 134 25.23 -0.67 6.89
C GLY A 134 26.04 0.62 6.69
N ASP A 135 27.27 0.50 6.21
CA ASP A 135 28.15 1.65 5.92
C ASP A 135 28.20 2.04 4.43
N GLN A 136 27.52 1.28 3.56
CA GLN A 136 27.58 1.50 2.13
C GLN A 136 26.43 2.39 1.65
N SER A 137 26.76 3.52 1.00
CA SER A 137 25.77 4.33 0.29
C SER A 137 25.37 3.68 -1.03
N CYS A 138 24.08 3.46 -1.24
CA CYS A 138 23.50 2.95 -2.48
C CYS A 138 22.65 4.02 -3.17
N THR A 139 22.73 4.06 -4.49
CA THR A 139 21.88 4.92 -5.32
C THR A 139 21.51 4.16 -6.58
N ASP A 140 20.23 3.90 -6.75
CA ASP A 140 19.68 3.18 -7.88
C ASP A 140 18.57 3.98 -8.55
N ALA A 141 18.50 3.89 -9.87
CA ALA A 141 17.41 4.46 -10.64
C ALA A 141 16.81 3.39 -11.55
N GLY A 142 15.51 3.54 -11.82
CA GLY A 142 14.79 2.62 -12.69
C GLY A 142 13.52 3.23 -13.25
N GLU A 143 12.82 2.46 -14.06
CA GLU A 143 11.56 2.83 -14.68
C GLU A 143 10.52 1.73 -14.42
N VAL A 144 9.30 2.14 -14.12
CA VAL A 144 8.13 1.27 -13.95
C VAL A 144 7.07 1.73 -14.93
N ASP A 145 6.50 0.82 -15.71
CA ASP A 145 5.42 1.10 -16.66
C ASP A 145 4.21 0.15 -16.51
N GLN A 146 4.25 -0.74 -15.51
CA GLN A 146 3.20 -1.71 -15.18
C GLN A 146 2.09 -1.08 -14.33
N PHE A 147 1.54 0.04 -14.77
CA PHE A 147 0.45 0.72 -14.09
C PHE A 147 -0.91 0.20 -14.55
N PRO A 148 -1.94 0.21 -13.68
CA PRO A 148 -3.30 -0.10 -14.12
C PRO A 148 -3.77 0.92 -15.17
N PRO A 149 -4.63 0.50 -16.11
CA PRO A 149 -5.20 1.41 -17.12
C PRO A 149 -5.88 2.63 -16.48
N ALA A 150 -5.66 3.81 -17.05
CA ALA A 150 -6.14 5.08 -16.50
C ALA A 150 -7.68 5.15 -16.41
N GLU A 151 -8.38 4.37 -17.24
CA GLU A 151 -9.83 4.26 -17.24
C GLU A 151 -10.37 3.53 -16.01
N LYS A 152 -9.54 2.74 -15.33
CA LYS A 152 -9.93 1.96 -14.15
C LYS A 152 -9.59 2.64 -12.83
N TRP A 153 -8.97 3.81 -12.84
CA TRP A 153 -8.63 4.55 -11.61
C TRP A 153 -9.93 4.94 -10.89
N GLY A 154 -10.02 4.65 -9.59
CA GLY A 154 -11.27 4.76 -8.81
C GLY A 154 -12.10 3.48 -8.73
N TYR A 155 -11.76 2.44 -9.51
CA TYR A 155 -12.49 1.18 -9.61
C TYR A 155 -11.55 -0.05 -9.73
N LEU A 156 -10.33 0.05 -9.19
CA LEU A 156 -9.32 -1.03 -9.27
C LEU A 156 -9.71 -2.28 -8.49
#